data_AF-N9Y1A9-F1
#
_entry.id   AF-N9Y1A9-F1
#
_cell.length_a   1.000
_cell.length_b   1.000
_cell.length_c   1.000
_cell.angle_alpha   90.00
_cell.angle_beta   90.00
_cell.angle_gamma   90.00
#
_symmetry.space_group_name_H-M   'P 1'
#
loop_
_entity.id
_entity.type
_entity.pdbx_description
1 polymer ?
#
loop_
_entity_poly.entity_id
_entity_poly.type
_entity_poly.pdbx_seq_one_letter_code
_entity_poly.pdbx_strand_id
1 'polypeptide(L)'
;MYIVFGNKIIDSKEIEDIIRENTDFNILKDMSKGTKREDMAAFNLSISVDYLNSLISETCNIDELTEDELFEEYLALSEELGVDIEEYLPEYSKIKFKAYKWDLSENAINCIVAIGNMEVRENKMLDIIRRLESQVE
;
A
#
# COMPACT_ATOMS: atom_id res chain seq x y z
N MET A 1 2.91 16.35 6.71
CA MET A 1 3.90 15.93 7.73
C MET A 1 5.22 15.80 7.01
N TYR A 2 6.33 16.31 7.55
CA TYR A 2 7.63 16.20 6.86
C TYR A 2 8.43 15.00 7.34
N ILE A 3 8.96 14.22 6.40
CA ILE A 3 9.74 13.01 6.67
C ILE A 3 11.13 13.18 6.06
N VAL A 4 12.14 12.72 6.79
CA VAL A 4 13.55 12.83 6.40
C VAL A 4 14.05 11.49 5.86
N PHE A 5 14.45 11.49 4.60
CA PHE A 5 15.07 10.38 3.89
C PHE A 5 16.50 10.77 3.52
N GLY A 6 17.46 10.42 4.37
CA GLY A 6 18.85 10.88 4.25
C GLY A 6 18.93 12.41 4.26
N ASN A 7 19.30 13.00 3.12
CA ASN A 7 19.39 14.46 2.95
C ASN A 7 18.13 15.09 2.34
N LYS A 8 17.12 14.29 1.99
CA LYS A 8 15.87 14.78 1.38
C LYS A 8 14.77 14.88 2.45
N ILE A 9 14.06 15.99 2.43
CA ILE A 9 12.87 16.21 3.26
C ILE A 9 11.68 16.26 2.31
N ILE A 10 10.65 15.47 2.58
CA ILE A 10 9.45 15.37 1.74
C ILE A 10 8.20 15.49 2.61
N ASP A 11 7.18 16.20 2.14
CA ASP A 11 5.86 16.23 2.78
C ASP A 11 5.08 14.95 2.48
N SER A 12 4.23 14.52 3.42
CA SER A 12 3.29 13.41 3.22
C SER A 12 2.36 13.65 2.02
N LYS A 13 2.05 14.90 1.68
CA LYS A 13 1.31 15.22 0.45
C LYS A 13 2.11 14.93 -0.82
N GLU A 14 3.40 15.23 -0.83
CA GLU A 14 4.26 14.90 -1.98
C GLU A 14 4.37 13.38 -2.15
N ILE A 15 4.39 12.61 -1.05
CA ILE A 15 4.32 11.14 -1.12
C ILE A 15 2.97 10.68 -1.69
N GLU A 16 1.87 11.30 -1.27
CA GLU A 16 0.53 11.01 -1.80
C GLU A 16 0.47 11.24 -3.32
N ASP A 17 1.02 12.36 -3.79
CA ASP A 17 1.10 12.71 -5.21
C ASP A 17 1.99 11.72 -5.98
N ILE A 18 3.15 11.32 -5.43
CA ILE A 18 4.02 10.29 -6.03
C ILE A 18 3.24 8.99 -6.26
N ILE A 19 2.50 8.51 -5.26
CA ILE A 19 1.73 7.26 -5.38
C ILE A 19 0.66 7.41 -6.47
N ARG A 20 -0.10 8.52 -6.46
CA ARG A 20 -1.16 8.78 -7.45
C ARG A 20 -0.66 8.91 -8.88
N GLU A 21 0.52 9.48 -9.08
CA GLU A 21 1.07 9.79 -10.40
C GLU A 21 1.84 8.61 -11.03
N ASN A 22 2.35 7.69 -10.21
CA ASN A 22 3.26 6.64 -10.67
C ASN A 22 2.70 5.21 -10.52
N THR A 23 1.52 5.04 -9.93
CA THR A 23 0.95 3.72 -9.63
C THR A 23 -0.56 3.68 -9.88
N ASP A 24 -1.12 2.48 -10.02
CA ASP A 24 -2.56 2.25 -10.14
C ASP A 24 -3.31 2.25 -8.79
N PHE A 25 -2.61 2.56 -7.68
CA PHE A 25 -3.23 2.68 -6.37
C PHE A 25 -3.97 4.01 -6.21
N ASN A 26 -5.23 3.90 -5.81
CA ASN A 26 -6.02 5.03 -5.36
C ASN A 26 -5.77 5.31 -3.87
N ILE A 27 -5.63 6.58 -3.50
CA ILE A 27 -5.55 6.98 -2.10
C ILE A 27 -6.97 7.13 -1.54
N LEU A 28 -7.34 6.26 -0.60
CA LEU A 28 -8.62 6.37 0.13
C LEU A 28 -8.51 7.37 1.28
N LYS A 29 -7.40 7.35 2.03
CA LYS A 29 -7.24 8.16 3.25
C LYS A 29 -5.79 8.30 3.67
N ASP A 30 -5.38 9.52 4.06
CA ASP A 30 -4.15 9.75 4.83
C ASP A 30 -4.32 9.23 6.27
N MET A 31 -3.48 8.27 6.64
CA MET A 31 -3.43 7.64 7.96
C MET A 31 -2.17 7.98 8.75
N SER A 32 -1.36 8.95 8.30
CA SER A 32 -0.06 9.30 8.89
C SER A 32 -0.17 9.65 10.37
N LYS A 33 -1.26 10.31 10.80
CA LYS A 33 -1.52 10.57 12.23
C LYS A 33 -1.72 9.30 13.06
N GLY A 34 -2.27 8.24 12.46
CA GLY A 34 -2.51 6.94 13.09
C GLY A 34 -1.22 6.17 13.42
N THR A 35 -0.10 6.53 12.77
CA THR A 35 1.22 5.93 13.06
C THR A 35 1.72 6.32 14.46
N LYS A 36 1.26 7.47 15.01
CA LYS A 36 1.76 8.12 16.22
C LYS A 36 3.26 8.47 16.14
N ARG A 37 3.74 8.75 14.93
CA ARG A 37 5.12 9.12 14.63
C ARG A 37 5.15 10.34 13.73
N GLU A 38 6.21 11.14 13.87
CA GLU A 38 6.42 12.33 13.05
C GLU A 38 7.30 12.04 11.83
N ASP A 39 7.99 10.89 11.82
CA ASP A 39 8.94 10.44 10.81
C ASP A 39 8.38 9.35 9.88
N MET A 40 7.05 9.18 9.83
CA MET A 40 6.41 8.14 9.02
C MET A 40 5.07 8.57 8.43
N ALA A 41 4.90 8.34 7.13
CA ALA A 41 3.63 8.50 6.44
C ALA A 41 2.91 7.16 6.38
N ALA A 42 1.59 7.21 6.29
CA ALA A 42 0.79 6.03 6.02
C ALA A 42 -0.48 6.39 5.26
N PHE A 43 -0.91 5.50 4.38
CA PHE A 43 -2.11 5.69 3.55
C PHE A 43 -2.94 4.42 3.52
N ASN A 44 -4.26 4.59 3.57
CA ASN A 44 -5.21 3.58 3.12
C ASN A 44 -5.36 3.73 1.61
N LEU A 45 -5.18 2.63 0.91
CA LEU A 45 -5.14 2.55 -0.54
C LEU A 45 -6.22 1.61 -1.04
N SER A 46 -6.57 1.71 -2.32
CA SER A 46 -7.28 0.66 -3.03
C SER A 46 -6.71 0.45 -4.43
N ILE A 47 -6.86 -0.75 -4.95
CA ILE A 47 -6.55 -1.10 -6.33
C ILE A 47 -7.74 -1.83 -6.95
N SER A 48 -8.07 -1.48 -8.20
CA SER A 48 -9.24 -2.02 -8.88
C SER A 48 -9.07 -3.51 -9.17
N VAL A 49 -10.11 -4.30 -8.87
CA VAL A 49 -10.16 -5.72 -9.26
C VAL A 49 -10.10 -5.88 -10.77
N ASP A 50 -10.65 -4.94 -11.55
CA ASP A 50 -10.59 -5.00 -13.02
C ASP A 50 -9.15 -4.88 -13.53
N TYR A 51 -8.33 -4.04 -12.88
CA TYR A 51 -6.90 -3.93 -13.19
C TYR A 51 -6.15 -5.21 -12.79
N LEU A 52 -6.38 -5.73 -11.58
CA LEU A 52 -5.76 -6.99 -11.14
C LEU A 52 -6.13 -8.15 -12.08
N ASN A 53 -7.40 -8.25 -12.48
CA ASN A 53 -7.86 -9.22 -13.45
C ASN A 53 -7.14 -9.09 -14.79
N SER A 54 -6.86 -7.86 -15.24
CA SER A 54 -6.14 -7.67 -16.50
C SER A 54 -4.74 -8.28 -16.46
N LEU A 55 -4.05 -8.20 -15.31
CA LEU A 55 -2.72 -8.78 -15.08
C LEU A 55 -2.77 -10.30 -14.86
N ILE A 56 -3.68 -10.78 -14.02
CA ILE A 56 -3.84 -12.21 -13.73
C ILE A 56 -4.17 -12.98 -15.01
N SER A 57 -5.05 -12.43 -15.85
CA SER A 57 -5.43 -13.01 -17.15
C SER A 57 -4.25 -13.23 -18.12
N GLU A 58 -3.13 -12.53 -17.93
CA GLU A 58 -1.93 -12.73 -18.76
C GLU A 58 -1.22 -14.05 -18.44
N THR A 59 -1.47 -14.60 -17.24
CA THR A 59 -0.73 -15.75 -16.70
C THR A 59 -1.62 -16.97 -16.42
N CYS A 60 -2.91 -16.76 -16.11
CA CYS A 60 -3.86 -17.84 -15.84
C CYS A 60 -5.27 -17.51 -16.32
N ASN A 61 -6.14 -18.52 -16.38
CA ASN A 61 -7.54 -18.35 -16.72
C ASN A 61 -8.36 -18.09 -15.44
N ILE A 62 -8.84 -16.86 -15.28
CA ILE A 62 -9.60 -16.41 -14.09
C ILE A 62 -10.88 -17.24 -13.91
N ASP A 63 -11.52 -17.66 -15.00
CA ASP A 63 -12.78 -18.43 -14.95
C ASP A 63 -12.60 -19.84 -14.34
N GLU A 64 -11.37 -20.31 -14.21
CA GLU A 64 -11.03 -21.60 -13.60
C GLU A 64 -10.79 -21.51 -12.08
N LEU A 65 -10.68 -20.29 -11.55
CA LEU A 65 -10.42 -20.05 -10.13
C LEU A 65 -11.72 -19.90 -9.34
N THR A 66 -11.72 -20.44 -8.13
CA THR A 66 -12.78 -20.18 -7.14
C THR A 66 -12.69 -18.76 -6.58
N GLU A 67 -13.75 -18.28 -5.94
CA GLU A 67 -13.77 -16.96 -5.31
C GLU A 67 -12.68 -16.82 -4.23
N ASP A 68 -12.44 -17.89 -3.45
CA ASP A 68 -11.39 -17.91 -2.43
C ASP A 68 -9.99 -17.85 -3.07
N GLU A 69 -9.76 -18.59 -4.16
CA GLU A 69 -8.49 -18.55 -4.90
C GLU A 69 -8.26 -17.17 -5.52
N LEU A 70 -9.28 -16.57 -6.14
CA LEU A 70 -9.20 -15.21 -6.68
C LEU A 70 -8.89 -14.21 -5.59
N PHE A 71 -9.52 -14.33 -4.42
CA PHE A 71 -9.25 -13.44 -3.31
C PHE A 71 -7.78 -13.48 -2.88
N GLU A 72 -7.22 -14.68 -2.69
CA GLU A 72 -5.80 -14.84 -2.32
C GLU A 72 -4.87 -14.31 -3.41
N GLU A 73 -5.16 -14.57 -4.69
CA GLU A 73 -4.39 -14.03 -5.82
C GLU A 73 -4.44 -12.50 -5.86
N TYR A 74 -5.62 -11.90 -5.64
CA TYR A 74 -5.75 -10.46 -5.59
C TYR A 74 -4.97 -9.84 -4.43
N LEU A 75 -4.99 -10.47 -3.25
CA LEU A 75 -4.19 -10.01 -2.11
C LEU A 75 -2.69 -10.08 -2.45
N ALA A 76 -2.22 -11.23 -2.95
CA ALA A 76 -0.82 -11.45 -3.27
C ALA A 76 -0.32 -10.46 -4.34
N LEU A 77 -1.06 -10.30 -5.44
CA LEU A 77 -0.70 -9.38 -6.51
C LEU A 77 -0.74 -7.92 -6.05
N SER A 78 -1.73 -7.55 -5.22
CA SER A 78 -1.78 -6.20 -4.64
C SER A 78 -0.57 -5.93 -3.74
N GLU A 79 -0.09 -6.93 -2.99
CA GLU A 79 1.11 -6.78 -2.17
C GLU A 79 2.39 -6.70 -3.01
N GLU A 80 2.50 -7.47 -4.09
CA GLU A 80 3.61 -7.38 -5.05
C GLU A 80 3.71 -5.98 -5.65
N LEU A 81 2.64 -5.50 -6.28
CA LEU A 81 2.57 -4.14 -6.84
C LEU A 81 2.78 -3.07 -5.78
N GLY A 82 2.33 -3.33 -4.55
CA GLY A 82 2.49 -2.42 -3.42
C GLY A 82 3.94 -2.23 -2.99
N VAL A 83 4.80 -3.24 -3.16
CA VAL A 83 6.24 -3.15 -2.88
C VAL A 83 6.93 -2.22 -3.88
N ASP A 84 6.49 -2.21 -5.13
CA ASP A 84 7.08 -1.38 -6.21
C ASP A 84 6.90 0.12 -5.97
N ILE A 85 5.97 0.53 -5.08
CA ILE A 85 5.85 1.92 -4.62
C ILE A 85 7.21 2.46 -4.13
N GLU A 86 8.04 1.62 -3.51
CA GLU A 86 9.36 1.99 -2.98
C GLU A 86 10.29 2.56 -4.06
N GLU A 87 10.15 2.14 -5.32
CA GLU A 87 11.01 2.59 -6.43
C GLU A 87 10.81 4.07 -6.79
N TYR A 88 9.63 4.61 -6.52
CA TYR A 88 9.28 6.01 -6.81
C TYR A 88 9.59 6.97 -5.64
N LEU A 89 9.92 6.41 -4.48
CA LEU A 89 10.20 7.19 -3.27
C LEU A 89 11.66 7.68 -3.23
N PRO A 90 11.97 8.68 -2.39
CA PRO A 90 13.35 9.09 -2.13
C PRO A 90 14.29 7.93 -1.78
N GLU A 91 15.57 8.07 -2.14
CA GLU A 91 16.63 7.21 -1.62
C GLU A 91 16.57 7.18 -0.08
N TYR A 92 16.86 6.02 0.53
CA TYR A 92 16.70 5.76 1.97
C TYR A 92 15.24 5.65 2.47
N SER A 93 14.24 5.69 1.58
CA SER A 93 12.90 5.23 1.93
C SER A 93 12.86 3.73 2.17
N LYS A 94 11.90 3.33 3.00
CA LYS A 94 11.51 1.96 3.24
C LYS A 94 10.01 1.91 3.41
N ILE A 95 9.39 0.88 2.83
CA ILE A 95 7.96 0.70 2.96
C ILE A 95 7.59 -0.57 3.71
N LYS A 96 6.36 -0.60 4.19
CA LYS A 96 5.64 -1.81 4.50
C LYS A 96 4.25 -1.72 3.92
N PHE A 97 3.87 -2.73 3.15
CA PHE A 97 2.59 -2.81 2.49
C PHE A 97 1.82 -4.02 3.01
N LYS A 98 0.48 -3.92 3.04
CA LYS A 98 -0.41 -5.04 3.36
C LYS A 98 -1.74 -4.87 2.64
N ALA A 99 -2.18 -5.90 1.92
CA ALA A 99 -3.57 -6.01 1.46
C ALA A 99 -4.42 -6.65 2.57
N TYR A 100 -5.66 -6.20 2.77
CA TYR A 100 -6.46 -6.66 3.93
C TYR A 100 -7.94 -6.95 3.65
N LYS A 101 -8.53 -6.42 2.58
CA LYS A 101 -9.96 -6.60 2.33
C LYS A 101 -10.29 -6.54 0.85
N TRP A 102 -11.10 -7.48 0.37
CA TRP A 102 -11.83 -7.33 -0.88
C TRP A 102 -13.12 -6.56 -0.63
N ASP A 103 -13.18 -5.33 -1.12
CA ASP A 103 -14.38 -4.50 -1.07
C ASP A 103 -15.24 -4.74 -2.31
N LEU A 104 -16.22 -5.63 -2.17
CA LEU A 104 -17.16 -5.96 -3.24
C LEU A 104 -18.01 -4.76 -3.68
N SER A 105 -18.20 -3.74 -2.83
CA SER A 105 -19.02 -2.58 -3.18
C SER A 105 -18.29 -1.61 -4.10
N GLU A 106 -16.97 -1.48 -3.91
CA GLU A 106 -16.09 -0.64 -4.72
C GLU A 106 -15.35 -1.43 -5.81
N ASN A 107 -15.57 -2.75 -5.89
CA ASN A 107 -14.86 -3.69 -6.76
C ASN A 107 -13.32 -3.51 -6.70
N ALA A 108 -12.79 -3.48 -5.48
CA ALA A 108 -11.39 -3.16 -5.23
C ALA A 108 -10.79 -3.97 -4.08
N ILE A 109 -9.47 -4.11 -4.07
CA ILE A 109 -8.72 -4.57 -2.89
C ILE A 109 -8.24 -3.37 -2.12
N ASN A 110 -8.56 -3.32 -0.83
CA ASN A 110 -8.06 -2.29 0.07
C ASN A 110 -6.75 -2.72 0.70
N CYS A 111 -5.83 -1.77 0.76
CA CYS A 111 -4.46 -1.96 1.22
C CYS A 111 -4.02 -0.85 2.17
N ILE A 112 -2.99 -1.11 2.95
CA ILE A 112 -2.32 -0.11 3.78
C ILE A 112 -0.85 -0.08 3.39
N VAL A 113 -0.32 1.13 3.21
CA VAL A 113 1.11 1.36 3.11
C VAL A 113 1.58 2.22 4.28
N ALA A 114 2.71 1.84 4.88
CA ALA A 114 3.46 2.65 5.83
C ALA A 114 4.84 2.93 5.25
N ILE A 115 5.26 4.18 5.28
CA ILE A 115 6.47 4.67 4.63
C ILE A 115 7.31 5.42 5.66
N GLY A 116 8.59 5.06 5.77
CA GLY A 116 9.52 5.65 6.71
C GLY A 116 10.96 5.47 6.27
N ASN A 117 11.90 6.07 6.99
CA ASN A 117 13.32 5.94 6.68
C ASN A 117 13.78 4.47 6.84
N MET A 118 14.76 4.04 6.04
CA MET A 118 15.32 2.67 6.11
C MET A 118 15.89 2.28 7.48
N GLU A 119 16.24 3.25 8.32
CA GLU A 119 16.67 3.01 9.70
C GLU A 119 15.52 2.51 10.61
N VAL A 120 14.26 2.66 10.18
CA VAL A 120 13.11 2.16 10.92
C VAL A 120 13.13 0.62 10.94
N ARG A 121 13.18 0.07 12.16
CA ARG A 121 13.20 -1.38 12.39
C ARG A 121 11.95 -2.06 11.84
N GLU A 122 12.12 -3.23 11.25
CA GLU A 122 11.02 -4.01 10.65
C GLU A 122 9.86 -4.30 11.61
N ASN A 123 10.19 -4.68 12.86
CA ASN A 123 9.17 -4.93 13.87
C ASN A 123 8.32 -3.69 14.18
N LYS A 124 8.88 -2.49 14.04
CA LYS A 124 8.14 -1.23 14.21
C LYS A 124 7.23 -0.92 13.04
N MET A 125 7.65 -1.23 11.81
CA MET A 125 6.76 -1.14 10.65
C MET A 125 5.57 -2.08 10.81
N LEU A 126 5.81 -3.33 11.23
CA LEU A 126 4.75 -4.33 11.49
C LEU A 126 3.78 -3.90 12.60
N ASP A 127 4.29 -3.37 13.72
CA ASP A 127 3.45 -2.83 14.80
C ASP A 127 2.55 -1.69 14.31
N ILE A 128 3.02 -0.88 13.36
CA ILE A 128 2.26 0.23 12.76
C ILE A 128 1.19 -0.32 11.83
N ILE A 129 1.53 -1.22 10.90
CA ILE A 129 0.54 -1.84 9.99
C ILE A 129 -0.62 -2.45 10.78
N ARG A 130 -0.34 -3.26 11.80
CA ARG A 130 -1.39 -3.86 12.66
C ARG A 130 -2.29 -2.82 13.33
N ARG A 131 -1.71 -1.68 13.74
CA ARG A 131 -2.47 -0.59 14.36
C ARG A 131 -3.32 0.17 13.34
N LEU A 132 -2.84 0.30 12.10
CA LEU A 132 -3.57 0.97 11.03
C LEU A 132 -4.72 0.09 10.54
N GLU A 133 -4.50 -1.22 10.44
CA GLU A 133 -5.52 -2.22 10.10
C GLU A 133 -6.72 -2.13 11.04
N SER A 134 -6.49 -2.07 12.36
CA SER A 134 -7.58 -1.91 13.34
C SER A 134 -8.30 -0.54 13.30
N GLN A 135 -7.91 0.38 12.42
CA GLN A 135 -8.58 1.68 12.21
C GLN A 135 -9.38 1.73 10.90
N VAL A 136 -9.25 0.71 10.04
CA VAL A 136 -9.96 0.60 8.77
C VAL A 136 -10.91 -0.59 8.74
N GLU A 137 -10.70 -1.59 9.60
CA GLU A 137 -11.75 -2.52 10.05
C GLU A 137 -12.79 -1.81 10.92
#